data_AF-A0A3S9XE77-F1
#
_entry.id   AF-A0A3S9XE77-F1
#
_cell.length_a   1.000
_cell.length_b   1.000
_cell.length_c   1.000
_cell.angle_alpha   90.00
_cell.angle_beta   90.00
_cell.angle_gamma   90.00
#
_symmetry.space_group_name_H-M   'P 1'
#
loop_
_entity.id
_entity.type
_entity.pdbx_description
1 polymer ?
#
loop_
_entity_poly.entity_id
_entity_poly.type
_entity_poly.pdbx_seq_one_letter_code
_entity_poly.pdbx_strand_id
1 'polypeptide(L)'
;MSQYREKFLSLWPQLQIGQSFWIVDDITKEFWLVDLDDLTIKIRPQNNIKVAKQAFIDVIDYLVAHNHYQELPCDIKIDEVYERSSAIANVARDANPYMKESPLNYILAILKALGIVDVTGVRPNMTWLIKQEETEVL
;
A
#
# COMPACT_ATOMS: atom_id res chain seq x y z
N MET A 1 -10.29 2.41 16.07
CA MET A 1 -9.58 2.16 14.79
C MET A 1 -8.44 3.17 14.70
N SER A 2 -7.39 2.92 13.93
CA SER A 2 -6.32 3.92 13.74
C SER A 2 -6.80 5.06 12.83
N GLN A 3 -6.31 6.28 13.05
CA GLN A 3 -6.64 7.44 12.20
C GLN A 3 -6.26 7.21 10.72
N TYR A 4 -5.20 6.42 10.48
CA TYR A 4 -4.74 6.06 9.14
C TYR A 4 -5.74 5.16 8.42
N ARG A 5 -6.31 4.19 9.15
CA ARG A 5 -7.39 3.33 8.64
C ARG A 5 -8.63 4.16 8.30
N GLU A 6 -9.01 5.08 9.19
CA GLU A 6 -10.18 5.95 8.96
C GLU A 6 -9.98 6.86 7.74
N LYS A 7 -8.80 7.48 7.60
CA LYS A 7 -8.41 8.25 6.42
C LYS A 7 -8.48 7.40 5.15
N PHE A 8 -7.91 6.20 5.17
CA PHE A 8 -7.97 5.30 4.02
C PHE A 8 -9.42 4.99 3.61
N LEU A 9 -10.26 4.64 4.58
CA LEU A 9 -11.65 4.27 4.32
C LEU A 9 -12.48 5.44 3.77
N SER A 10 -12.21 6.69 4.19
CA SER A 10 -12.88 7.87 3.64
C SER A 10 -12.38 8.27 2.26
N LEU A 11 -11.13 7.92 1.91
CA LEU A 11 -10.53 8.16 0.60
C LEU A 11 -10.82 7.04 -0.42
N TRP A 12 -11.14 5.82 0.04
CA TRP A 12 -11.42 4.68 -0.85
C TRP A 12 -12.46 4.97 -1.95
N PRO A 13 -13.62 5.60 -1.65
CA PRO A 13 -14.62 5.92 -2.67
C PRO A 13 -14.16 7.00 -3.67
N GLN A 14 -13.03 7.66 -3.41
CA GLN A 14 -12.47 8.71 -4.27
C GLN A 14 -11.51 8.14 -5.34
N LEU A 15 -11.14 6.86 -5.24
CA LEU A 15 -10.38 6.19 -6.29
C LEU A 15 -11.21 6.08 -7.56
N GLN A 16 -10.60 6.31 -8.72
CA GLN A 16 -11.30 6.35 -10.00
C GLN A 16 -10.69 5.39 -11.02
N ILE A 17 -11.55 4.76 -11.82
CA ILE A 17 -11.12 4.03 -13.02
C ILE A 17 -10.36 4.99 -13.94
N GLY A 18 -9.22 4.55 -14.46
CA GLY A 18 -8.33 5.36 -15.29
C GLY A 18 -7.26 6.12 -14.50
N GLN A 19 -7.38 6.22 -13.17
CA GLN A 19 -6.32 6.76 -12.32
C GLN A 19 -5.07 5.89 -12.42
N SER A 20 -3.90 6.53 -12.51
CA SER A 20 -2.61 5.86 -12.67
C SER A 20 -1.67 6.09 -11.49
N PHE A 21 -0.75 5.15 -11.31
CA PHE A 21 0.18 5.08 -10.20
C PHE A 21 1.50 4.46 -10.64
N TRP A 22 2.58 4.74 -9.93
CA TRP A 22 3.91 4.20 -10.20
C TRP A 22 4.25 3.11 -9.19
N ILE A 23 4.80 1.99 -9.66
CA ILE A 23 5.23 0.89 -8.78
C ILE A 23 6.39 1.38 -7.90
N VAL A 24 6.28 1.16 -6.59
CA VAL A 24 7.21 1.73 -5.60
C VAL A 24 8.65 1.20 -5.73
N ASP A 25 8.86 -0.04 -6.19
CA ASP A 25 10.20 -0.62 -6.39
C ASP A 25 10.78 -0.38 -7.79
N ASP A 26 9.96 0.12 -8.72
CA ASP A 26 10.32 0.39 -10.10
C ASP A 26 9.47 1.54 -10.63
N ILE A 27 9.91 2.76 -10.33
CA ILE A 27 9.22 4.00 -10.74
C ILE A 27 9.19 4.21 -12.26
N THR A 28 9.79 3.32 -13.06
CA THR A 28 9.65 3.31 -14.52
C THR A 28 8.41 2.57 -14.98
N LYS A 29 7.74 1.83 -14.08
CA LYS A 29 6.53 1.08 -14.36
C LYS A 29 5.30 1.78 -13.78
N GLU A 30 4.39 2.10 -14.67
CA GLU A 30 3.07 2.65 -14.33
C GLU A 30 2.01 1.55 -14.35
N PHE A 31 0.99 1.69 -13.51
CA PHE A 31 -0.22 0.89 -13.56
C PHE A 31 -1.47 1.77 -13.45
N TRP A 32 -2.61 1.27 -13.92
CA TRP A 32 -3.89 1.97 -13.90
C TRP A 32 -4.96 1.14 -13.23
N LEU A 33 -5.88 1.79 -12.52
CA LEU A 33 -7.12 1.16 -12.08
C LEU A 33 -8.04 0.96 -13.27
N VAL A 34 -8.52 -0.28 -13.45
CA VAL A 34 -9.43 -0.63 -14.56
C VAL A 34 -10.80 -1.07 -14.07
N ASP A 35 -10.90 -1.42 -12.79
CA ASP A 35 -12.14 -1.82 -12.14
C ASP A 35 -12.02 -1.50 -10.64
N LEU A 36 -13.13 -1.09 -10.04
CA LEU A 36 -13.24 -0.70 -8.65
C LEU A 36 -14.59 -1.14 -8.11
N ASP A 37 -14.59 -1.88 -7.02
CA ASP A 37 -15.79 -2.14 -6.22
C ASP A 37 -15.54 -1.80 -4.74
N ASP A 38 -16.55 -2.00 -3.89
CA ASP A 38 -16.48 -1.68 -2.47
C ASP A 38 -15.39 -2.45 -1.70
N LEU A 39 -14.93 -3.57 -2.25
CA LEU A 39 -14.07 -4.54 -1.60
C LEU A 39 -12.72 -4.72 -2.29
N THR A 40 -12.59 -4.35 -3.57
CA THR A 40 -11.45 -4.73 -4.40
C THR A 40 -11.19 -3.71 -5.51
N ILE A 41 -9.94 -3.69 -5.98
CA ILE A 41 -9.53 -2.99 -7.19
C ILE A 41 -8.92 -3.98 -8.18
N LYS A 42 -9.03 -3.71 -9.48
CA LYS A 42 -8.23 -4.39 -10.52
C LYS A 42 -7.32 -3.40 -11.21
N ILE A 43 -6.12 -3.86 -11.58
CA ILE A 43 -5.09 -3.03 -12.21
C ILE A 43 -4.59 -3.61 -13.54
N ARG A 44 -4.01 -2.76 -14.39
CA ARG A 44 -3.25 -3.09 -15.63
C ARG A 44 -1.90 -2.32 -15.61
N PRO A 45 -0.84 -2.70 -16.34
CA PRO A 45 -0.79 -3.57 -17.52
C PRO A 45 -0.64 -5.06 -17.21
N GLN A 46 -0.28 -5.44 -15.97
CA GLN A 46 -0.30 -6.86 -15.59
C GLN A 46 -1.76 -7.33 -15.57
N ASN A 47 -2.13 -8.13 -16.57
CA ASN A 47 -3.48 -8.65 -16.70
C ASN A 47 -3.89 -9.40 -15.42
N ASN A 48 -5.08 -9.11 -14.90
CA ASN A 48 -5.74 -9.79 -13.77
C ASN A 48 -5.17 -9.58 -12.36
N ILE A 49 -4.32 -8.57 -12.11
CA ILE A 49 -4.00 -8.27 -10.71
C ILE A 49 -5.23 -7.63 -10.05
N LYS A 50 -5.72 -8.31 -9.00
CA LYS A 50 -6.83 -7.88 -8.16
C LYS A 50 -6.34 -7.73 -6.72
N VAL A 51 -6.61 -6.59 -6.11
CA VAL A 51 -6.16 -6.27 -4.75
C VAL A 51 -7.37 -6.02 -3.86
N ALA A 52 -7.48 -6.77 -2.77
CA ALA A 52 -8.53 -6.61 -1.77
C ALA A 52 -8.30 -5.35 -0.94
N LYS A 53 -9.37 -4.61 -0.65
CA LYS A 53 -9.41 -3.49 0.30
C LYS A 53 -8.87 -3.89 1.68
N GLN A 54 -9.12 -5.13 2.10
CA GLN A 54 -8.60 -5.68 3.35
C GLN A 54 -7.06 -5.69 3.38
N ALA A 55 -6.40 -5.96 2.26
CA ALA A 55 -4.95 -5.96 2.20
C ALA A 55 -4.35 -4.57 2.45
N PHE A 56 -5.00 -3.50 1.97
CA PHE A 56 -4.61 -2.12 2.31
C PHE A 56 -4.75 -1.85 3.81
N ILE A 57 -5.88 -2.28 4.38
CA ILE A 57 -6.19 -2.09 5.79
C ILE A 57 -5.17 -2.81 6.68
N ASP A 58 -4.83 -4.05 6.35
CA ASP A 58 -3.91 -4.86 7.15
C ASP A 58 -2.46 -4.34 7.05
N VAL A 59 -2.07 -3.82 5.88
CA VAL A 59 -0.78 -3.12 5.71
C VAL A 59 -0.72 -1.87 6.59
N ILE A 60 -1.78 -1.05 6.61
CA ILE A 60 -1.86 0.14 7.48
C ILE A 60 -1.77 -0.27 8.95
N ASP A 61 -2.57 -1.25 9.36
CA ASP A 61 -2.62 -1.69 10.75
C ASP A 61 -1.29 -2.30 11.20
N TYR A 62 -0.60 -3.04 10.32
CA TYR A 62 0.74 -3.54 10.59
C TYR A 62 1.72 -2.38 10.87
N LEU A 63 1.73 -1.36 10.02
CA LEU A 63 2.61 -0.20 10.20
C LEU A 63 2.32 0.54 11.52
N VAL A 64 1.04 0.68 11.88
CA VAL A 64 0.62 1.29 13.14
C VAL A 64 1.05 0.45 14.33
N ALA A 65 0.77 -0.85 14.32
CA ALA A 65 1.07 -1.75 15.44
C ALA A 65 2.57 -1.84 15.76
N HIS A 66 3.42 -1.64 14.76
CA HIS A 66 4.87 -1.70 14.89
C HIS A 66 5.54 -0.31 14.96
N ASN A 67 4.75 0.77 15.08
CA ASN A 67 5.22 2.15 15.14
C ASN A 67 6.17 2.53 13.99
N HIS A 68 5.84 2.08 12.77
CA HIS A 68 6.62 2.39 11.58
C HIS A 68 6.33 3.82 11.10
N TYR A 69 7.04 4.78 11.69
CA TYR A 69 7.12 6.18 11.27
C TYR A 69 8.46 6.45 10.60
N GLN A 70 8.69 7.69 10.14
CA GLN A 70 9.91 8.06 9.42
C GLN A 70 11.19 7.73 10.18
N GLU A 71 11.17 7.80 11.52
CA GLU A 71 12.32 7.49 12.36
C GLU A 71 12.57 5.97 12.51
N LEU A 72 11.57 5.15 12.20
CA LEU A 72 11.63 3.69 12.27
C LEU A 72 10.96 3.08 11.03
N PRO A 73 11.51 3.29 9.82
CA PRO A 73 10.89 2.84 8.60
C PRO A 73 10.84 1.30 8.51
N CYS A 74 9.85 0.79 7.78
CA CYS A 74 9.65 -0.63 7.52
C CYS A 74 10.34 -1.05 6.23
N ASP A 75 11.12 -2.14 6.28
CA ASP A 75 11.78 -2.71 5.10
C ASP A 75 10.75 -3.35 4.16
N ILE A 76 10.82 -2.98 2.87
CA ILE A 76 10.00 -3.54 1.80
C ILE A 76 10.85 -4.57 1.07
N LYS A 77 10.56 -5.84 1.36
CA LYS A 77 11.14 -6.97 0.62
C LYS A 77 10.05 -7.91 0.17
N ILE A 78 9.86 -8.03 -1.13
CA ILE A 78 8.92 -8.95 -1.77
C ILE A 78 9.72 -10.05 -2.46
N ASP A 79 9.40 -11.29 -2.14
CA ASP A 79 10.00 -12.49 -2.73
C ASP A 79 8.88 -13.50 -3.05
N GLU A 80 9.10 -14.42 -3.97
CA GLU A 80 8.15 -15.51 -4.24
C GLU A 80 8.06 -16.47 -3.04
N VAL A 81 9.15 -16.60 -2.29
CA VAL A 81 9.24 -17.44 -1.09
C VAL A 81 8.79 -16.65 0.14
N TYR A 82 7.81 -17.17 0.89
CA TYR A 82 7.22 -16.53 2.07
C TYR A 82 8.26 -16.18 3.13
N GLU A 83 9.15 -17.11 3.43
CA GLU A 83 10.18 -16.97 4.47
C GLU A 83 11.28 -15.96 4.08
N ARG A 84 11.37 -15.60 2.79
CA ARG A 84 12.35 -14.62 2.29
C ARG A 84 11.78 -13.22 2.16
N SER A 85 10.45 -13.09 2.24
CA SER A 85 9.73 -11.82 2.17
C SER A 85 9.77 -11.09 3.53
N SER A 86 9.67 -9.77 3.49
CA SER A 86 9.42 -8.94 4.67
C SER A 86 8.06 -9.27 5.30
N ALA A 87 7.93 -9.06 6.61
CA ALA A 87 6.68 -9.32 7.33
C ALA A 87 5.49 -8.55 6.75
N ILE A 88 5.68 -7.28 6.37
CA ILE A 88 4.64 -6.45 5.74
C ILE A 88 4.20 -6.98 4.37
N ALA A 89 5.13 -7.57 3.59
CA ALA A 89 4.79 -8.22 2.32
C ALA A 89 3.94 -9.48 2.53
N ASN A 90 4.23 -10.24 3.58
CA ASN A 90 3.44 -11.41 3.96
C ASN A 90 2.05 -11.02 4.47
N VAL A 91 1.93 -9.95 5.27
CA VAL A 91 0.62 -9.39 5.67
C VAL A 91 -0.22 -9.04 4.44
N ALA A 92 0.35 -8.33 3.48
CA ALA A 92 -0.34 -7.98 2.24
C ALA A 92 -0.74 -9.21 1.41
N ARG A 93 0.09 -10.26 1.39
CA ARG A 93 -0.16 -11.52 0.69
C ARG A 93 -1.30 -12.30 1.33
N ASP A 94 -1.23 -12.49 2.65
CA ASP A 94 -2.20 -13.27 3.42
C ASP A 94 -3.59 -12.63 3.38
N ALA A 95 -3.65 -11.30 3.32
CA ALA A 95 -4.88 -10.53 3.21
C ALA A 95 -5.44 -10.42 1.77
N ASN A 96 -4.73 -10.94 0.76
CA ASN A 96 -5.13 -10.84 -0.65
C ASN A 96 -5.28 -12.21 -1.35
N PRO A 97 -6.47 -12.83 -1.31
CA PRO A 97 -6.68 -14.19 -1.80
C PRO A 97 -6.63 -14.35 -3.32
N TYR A 98 -6.45 -13.26 -4.07
CA TYR A 98 -6.54 -13.25 -5.53
C TYR A 98 -5.21 -13.53 -6.25
N MET A 99 -4.09 -13.57 -5.53
CA MET A 99 -2.76 -13.81 -6.11
C MET A 99 -1.84 -14.52 -5.12
N LYS A 100 -0.84 -15.24 -5.64
CA LYS A 100 0.18 -15.92 -4.83
C LYS A 100 1.29 -14.97 -4.36
N GLU A 101 1.67 -14.03 -5.22
CA GLU A 101 2.67 -13.01 -4.90
C GLU A 101 2.08 -11.93 -3.99
N SER A 102 2.94 -11.15 -3.32
CA SER A 102 2.45 -10.04 -2.49
C SER A 102 2.00 -8.85 -3.36
N PRO A 103 0.81 -8.29 -3.15
CA PRO A 103 0.36 -7.06 -3.82
C PRO A 103 1.00 -5.78 -3.25
N LEU A 104 1.94 -5.89 -2.30
CA LEU A 104 2.42 -4.78 -1.48
C LEU A 104 2.88 -3.56 -2.29
N ASN A 105 3.57 -3.74 -3.42
CA ASN A 105 4.01 -2.61 -4.24
C ASN A 105 2.85 -1.74 -4.75
N TYR A 106 1.74 -2.36 -5.15
CA TYR A 106 0.55 -1.63 -5.62
C TYR A 106 -0.17 -0.94 -4.47
N ILE A 107 -0.24 -1.63 -3.32
CA ILE A 107 -0.81 -1.09 -2.10
C ILE A 107 -0.05 0.18 -1.68
N LEU A 108 1.27 0.10 -1.57
CA LEU A 108 2.10 1.24 -1.15
C LEU A 108 2.05 2.39 -2.15
N ALA A 109 2.01 2.12 -3.46
CA ALA A 109 1.87 3.15 -4.49
C ALA A 109 0.59 3.98 -4.30
N ILE A 110 -0.54 3.30 -4.09
CA ILE A 110 -1.83 3.95 -3.87
C ILE A 110 -1.86 4.65 -2.50
N LEU A 111 -1.41 4.01 -1.43
CA LEU A 111 -1.37 4.63 -0.09
C LEU A 111 -0.46 5.88 -0.06
N LYS A 112 0.64 5.88 -0.83
CA LYS A 112 1.49 7.06 -1.02
C LYS A 112 0.74 8.19 -1.71
N ALA A 113 0.05 7.89 -2.82
CA ALA A 113 -0.75 8.88 -3.52
C ALA A 113 -1.89 9.46 -2.66
N LEU A 114 -2.42 8.69 -1.70
CA LEU A 114 -3.40 9.13 -0.70
C LEU A 114 -2.77 9.88 0.50
N GLY A 115 -1.44 10.04 0.53
CA GLY A 115 -0.72 10.70 1.61
C GLY A 115 -0.87 10.00 2.96
N ILE A 116 -0.92 8.65 2.97
CA ILE A 116 -1.00 7.84 4.19
C ILE A 116 0.39 7.34 4.57
N VAL A 117 1.15 6.87 3.58
CA VAL A 117 2.53 6.41 3.76
C VAL A 117 3.46 7.20 2.86
N ASP A 118 4.74 7.18 3.19
CA ASP A 118 5.80 7.54 2.26
C ASP A 118 6.68 6.31 1.99
N VAL A 119 7.48 6.39 0.93
CA VAL A 119 8.38 5.33 0.46
C VAL A 119 9.67 5.93 -0.08
N THR A 120 10.82 5.32 0.19
CA THR A 120 12.12 5.78 -0.38
C THR A 120 12.18 5.60 -1.89
N GLY A 121 11.66 4.48 -2.43
CA GLY A 121 11.72 4.16 -3.86
C GLY A 121 13.12 3.83 -4.39
N VAL A 122 14.13 3.76 -3.52
CA VAL A 122 15.51 3.34 -3.82
C VAL A 122 15.93 2.25 -2.84
N ARG A 123 16.77 1.30 -3.26
CA ARG A 123 17.18 0.18 -2.39
C ARG A 123 18.12 0.65 -1.26
N PRO A 124 17.91 0.23 0.01
CA PRO A 124 16.80 -0.62 0.47
C PRO A 124 15.47 0.14 0.45
N ASN A 125 14.45 -0.49 -0.14
CA ASN A 125 13.16 0.14 -0.33
C ASN A 125 12.42 0.09 1.01
N MET A 126 11.98 1.25 1.48
CA MET A 126 11.48 1.44 2.84
C MET A 126 10.16 2.19 2.79
N THR A 127 9.24 1.90 3.71
CA THR A 127 7.97 2.63 3.86
C THR A 127 7.69 3.00 5.31
N TRP A 128 6.99 4.10 5.53
CA TRP A 128 6.56 4.54 6.85
C TRP A 128 5.25 5.32 6.78
N LEU A 129 4.54 5.39 7.91
CA LEU A 129 3.39 6.27 8.07
C LEU A 129 3.85 7.73 8.06
N ILE A 130 3.15 8.56 7.29
CA ILE A 130 3.34 10.01 7.32
C ILE A 130 2.72 10.52 8.63
N LYS A 131 3.51 11.20 9.48
CA LYS A 131 2.95 11.91 10.62
C LYS A 131 2.05 13.02 10.09
N GLN A 132 0.80 13.07 10.55
CA GLN A 132 -0.03 14.23 10.24
C GLN A 132 0.47 15.35 11.13
N GLU A 133 0.91 16.45 10.52
CA GLU A 133 1.16 17.67 11.28
C GLU A 133 -0.18 18.07 11.90
N GLU A 134 -0.25 18.14 13.23
CA GLU A 134 -1.32 18.87 13.89
C GLU A 134 -1.26 20.28 13.32
N THR A 135 -2.26 20.66 12.53
CA THR A 135 -2.37 22.04 12.10
C THR A 135 -2.66 22.83 13.37
N GLU A 136 -1.62 23.41 13.98
CA GLU A 136 -1.78 24.46 14.98
C GLU A 136 -2.56 25.57 14.29
N VAL A 137 -3.86 25.65 14.60
CA VAL A 137 -4.69 26.77 14.22
C VAL A 137 -4.18 27.96 15.04
N LEU A 138 -3.34 28.78 14.42
CA LEU A 138 -2.94 30.09 14.93
C LEU A 138 -4.13 31.05 14.98
#